data_AF-A0A6P1WYF9-F1
#
_entry.id   AF-A0A6P1WYF9-F1
#
_cell.length_a   1.000
_cell.length_b   1.000
_cell.length_c   1.000
_cell.angle_alpha   90.00
_cell.angle_beta   90.00
_cell.angle_gamma   90.00
#
_symmetry.space_group_name_H-M   'P 1'
#
loop_
_entity.id
_entity.type
_entity.pdbx_description
1 polymer ?
#
loop_
_entity_poly.entity_id
_entity_poly.type
_entity_poly.pdbx_seq_one_letter_code
_entity_poly.pdbx_strand_id
1 'polypeptide(L)'
;MLTKEFAQRSELSEKQVRKIVQHLEERGYHLNKTEYRGREATDFKEEDIELFQEIAERVAQTNSYDLAFEALEKEKDFLQVIVKENDQQLPADQQVPQLIQELRHEINQMREERQMLGQMVSQVHQQQEELKALHQQLHTQLETSNKSLEALTTAQQQQTEQLSKTQETIETQTKEHQELAETIHRNEKKGFFQRLFGG
;
A
#
# COMPACT_ATOMS: atom_id res chain seq x y z
N MET A 1 -27.65 -6.00 -31.09
CA MET A 1 -28.06 -6.22 -29.68
C MET A 1 -28.74 -4.97 -29.13
N LEU A 2 -29.68 -5.09 -28.18
CA LEU A 2 -30.46 -3.95 -27.66
C LEU A 2 -29.76 -3.25 -26.48
N THR A 3 -30.14 -2.01 -26.18
CA THR A 3 -29.53 -1.16 -25.13
C THR A 3 -29.34 -1.86 -23.79
N LYS A 4 -30.31 -2.66 -23.34
CA LYS A 4 -30.22 -3.36 -22.06
C LYS A 4 -29.13 -4.43 -22.04
N GLU A 5 -29.06 -5.22 -23.10
CA GLU A 5 -28.04 -6.26 -23.24
C GLU A 5 -26.66 -5.63 -23.44
N PHE A 6 -26.60 -4.57 -24.24
CA PHE A 6 -25.37 -3.82 -24.48
C PHE A 6 -24.80 -3.23 -23.18
N ALA A 7 -25.63 -2.54 -22.39
CA ALA A 7 -25.25 -1.96 -21.10
C ALA A 7 -24.66 -3.02 -20.14
N GLN A 8 -25.25 -4.21 -20.10
CA GLN A 8 -24.74 -5.32 -19.28
C GLN A 8 -23.38 -5.81 -19.76
N ARG A 9 -23.17 -5.97 -21.07
CA ARG A 9 -21.90 -6.46 -21.62
C ARG A 9 -20.78 -5.42 -21.57
N SER A 10 -21.12 -4.14 -21.72
CA SER A 10 -20.15 -3.04 -21.69
C SER A 10 -19.82 -2.57 -20.27
N GLU A 11 -20.46 -3.13 -19.24
CA GLU A 11 -20.35 -2.67 -17.84
C GLU A 11 -20.74 -1.20 -17.65
N LEU A 12 -21.67 -0.69 -18.46
CA LEU A 12 -22.16 0.69 -18.38
C LEU A 12 -23.62 0.72 -17.93
N SER A 13 -24.04 1.80 -17.30
CA SER A 13 -25.48 2.00 -17.05
C SER A 13 -26.22 2.28 -18.35
N GLU A 14 -27.48 1.83 -18.47
CA GLU A 14 -28.34 2.17 -19.64
C GLU A 14 -28.43 3.69 -19.86
N LYS A 15 -28.33 4.49 -18.79
CA LYS A 15 -28.31 5.95 -18.86
C LYS A 15 -27.03 6.49 -19.51
N GLN A 16 -25.87 5.94 -19.18
CA GLN A 16 -24.61 6.29 -19.83
C GLN A 16 -24.65 5.91 -21.31
N VAL A 17 -25.11 4.69 -21.63
CA VAL A 17 -25.25 4.25 -23.03
C VAL A 17 -26.14 5.20 -23.81
N ARG A 18 -27.32 5.57 -23.29
CA ARG A 18 -28.23 6.54 -23.97
C ARG A 18 -27.59 7.91 -24.16
N LYS A 19 -26.85 8.42 -23.17
CA LYS A 19 -26.14 9.69 -23.28
C LYS A 19 -25.04 9.64 -24.34
N ILE A 20 -24.24 8.58 -24.36
CA ILE A 20 -23.19 8.40 -25.37
C ILE A 20 -23.80 8.34 -26.77
N VAL A 21 -24.89 7.57 -26.96
CA VAL A 21 -25.63 7.52 -28.23
C VAL A 21 -26.08 8.92 -28.66
N GLN A 22 -26.67 9.70 -27.74
CA GLN A 22 -27.12 11.05 -28.03
C GLN A 22 -25.95 11.94 -28.50
N HIS A 23 -24.83 11.93 -27.78
CA HIS A 23 -23.66 12.73 -28.14
C HIS A 23 -23.02 12.30 -29.47
N LEU A 24 -23.03 11.00 -29.78
CA LEU A 24 -22.60 10.47 -31.07
C LEU A 24 -23.49 11.00 -32.21
N GLU A 25 -24.81 10.90 -32.06
CA GLU A 25 -25.77 11.33 -33.07
C GLU A 25 -25.75 12.85 -33.30
N GLU A 26 -25.62 13.65 -32.24
CA GLU A 26 -25.47 15.11 -32.30
C GLU A 26 -24.22 15.54 -33.08
N ARG A 27 -23.17 14.70 -33.06
CA ARG A 27 -21.89 14.90 -33.79
C ARG A 27 -21.87 14.24 -35.16
N GLY A 28 -23.00 13.71 -35.63
CA GLY A 28 -23.16 13.10 -36.95
C GLY A 28 -22.72 11.63 -37.06
N TYR A 29 -22.43 10.97 -35.93
CA TYR A 29 -22.19 9.54 -35.89
C TYR A 29 -23.52 8.80 -35.74
N HIS A 30 -24.02 8.26 -36.85
CA HIS A 30 -25.26 7.51 -36.88
C HIS A 30 -25.02 6.03 -36.58
N LEU A 31 -25.61 5.55 -35.47
CA LEU A 31 -25.64 4.14 -35.15
C LEU A 31 -26.76 3.44 -35.92
N ASN A 32 -26.55 2.17 -36.26
CA ASN A 32 -27.55 1.36 -36.94
C ASN A 32 -28.82 1.24 -36.09
N LYS A 33 -29.97 1.19 -36.77
CA LYS A 33 -31.28 1.07 -36.14
C LYS A 33 -31.92 -0.25 -36.54
N THR A 34 -32.62 -0.86 -35.61
CA THR A 34 -33.49 -2.02 -35.81
C THR A 34 -34.89 -1.70 -35.30
N GLU A 35 -35.90 -2.33 -35.88
CA GLU A 35 -37.24 -2.27 -35.32
C GLU A 35 -37.32 -3.19 -34.08
N TYR A 36 -37.82 -2.66 -32.97
CA TYR A 36 -38.11 -3.42 -31.77
C TYR A 36 -39.46 -3.01 -31.19
N ARG A 37 -40.42 -3.95 -31.20
CA ARG A 37 -41.80 -3.72 -30.71
C ARG A 37 -42.48 -2.49 -31.36
N GLY A 38 -42.32 -2.31 -32.67
CA GLY A 38 -42.93 -1.21 -33.42
C GLY A 38 -42.30 0.17 -33.15
N ARG A 39 -41.09 0.21 -32.58
CA ARG A 39 -40.30 1.43 -32.39
C ARG A 39 -38.89 1.20 -32.90
N GLU A 40 -38.26 2.26 -33.40
CA GLU A 40 -36.85 2.23 -33.75
C GLU A 40 -36.01 2.14 -32.47
N ALA A 41 -35.10 1.18 -32.44
CA ALA A 41 -34.12 0.97 -31.39
C ALA A 41 -32.73 0.92 -32.01
N THR A 42 -31.71 1.39 -31.27
CA THR A 42 -30.32 1.23 -31.72
C THR A 42 -29.93 -0.25 -31.70
N ASP A 43 -29.40 -0.71 -32.82
CA ASP A 43 -28.83 -2.05 -32.96
C ASP A 43 -27.32 -1.99 -32.75
N PHE A 44 -26.89 -2.30 -31.52
CA PHE A 44 -25.49 -2.30 -31.16
C PHE A 44 -24.80 -3.59 -31.63
N LYS A 45 -23.52 -3.51 -31.89
CA LYS A 45 -22.65 -4.67 -32.18
C LYS A 45 -21.63 -4.86 -31.06
N GLU A 46 -20.94 -5.99 -31.06
CA GLU A 46 -19.85 -6.24 -30.10
C GLU A 46 -18.68 -5.27 -30.30
N GLU A 47 -18.39 -4.88 -31.55
CA GLU A 47 -17.38 -3.86 -31.88
C GLU A 47 -17.66 -2.48 -31.26
N ASP A 48 -18.94 -2.17 -30.96
CA ASP A 48 -19.31 -0.89 -30.33
C ASP A 48 -18.97 -0.86 -28.83
N ILE A 49 -18.73 -2.02 -28.19
CA ILE A 49 -18.50 -2.10 -26.75
C ILE A 49 -17.23 -1.34 -26.35
N GLU A 50 -16.13 -1.56 -27.07
CA GLU A 50 -14.83 -0.93 -26.79
C GLU A 50 -14.92 0.60 -26.91
N LEU A 51 -15.56 1.09 -27.98
CA LEU A 51 -15.78 2.52 -28.18
C LEU A 51 -16.57 3.14 -27.02
N PHE A 52 -17.64 2.48 -26.57
CA PHE A 52 -18.47 3.00 -25.48
C PHE A 52 -17.74 2.99 -24.14
N GLN A 53 -16.89 1.99 -23.88
CA GLN A 53 -16.05 1.94 -22.69
C GLN A 53 -14.99 3.04 -22.71
N GLU A 54 -14.32 3.26 -23.84
CA GLU A 54 -13.34 4.33 -23.99
C GLU A 54 -13.98 5.71 -23.79
N ILE A 55 -15.15 5.96 -24.39
CA ILE A 55 -15.89 7.21 -24.18
C ILE A 55 -16.24 7.36 -22.70
N ALA A 56 -16.72 6.31 -22.04
CA ALA A 56 -17.08 6.36 -20.63
C ALA A 56 -15.87 6.66 -19.72
N GLU A 57 -14.69 6.10 -20.03
CA GLU A 57 -13.45 6.37 -19.32
C GLU A 57 -13.01 7.84 -19.52
N ARG A 58 -13.05 8.35 -20.76
CA ARG A 58 -12.74 9.75 -21.06
C ARG A 58 -13.71 10.72 -20.38
N VAL A 59 -15.00 10.35 -20.29
CA VAL A 59 -16.00 11.11 -19.54
C VAL A 59 -15.67 11.11 -18.04
N ALA A 60 -15.22 9.99 -17.48
CA ALA A 60 -14.82 9.91 -16.08
C ALA A 60 -13.57 10.78 -15.79
N GLN A 61 -12.62 10.84 -16.73
CA GLN A 61 -11.41 11.67 -16.60
C GLN A 61 -11.71 13.17 -16.73
N THR A 62 -12.54 13.56 -17.70
CA THR A 62 -12.86 14.97 -18.00
C THR A 62 -14.03 15.53 -17.20
N ASN A 63 -14.81 14.65 -16.55
CA ASN A 63 -16.09 14.95 -15.90
C ASN A 63 -17.16 15.59 -16.81
N SER A 64 -16.99 15.53 -18.14
CA SER A 64 -17.90 16.15 -19.11
C SER A 64 -17.95 15.35 -20.40
N TYR A 65 -19.15 15.09 -20.90
CA TYR A 65 -19.33 14.46 -22.21
C TYR A 65 -18.80 15.34 -23.33
N ASP A 66 -19.08 16.64 -23.32
CA ASP A 66 -18.62 17.51 -24.40
C ASP A 66 -17.09 17.59 -24.49
N LEU A 67 -16.40 17.68 -23.35
CA LEU A 67 -14.93 17.70 -23.32
C LEU A 67 -14.32 16.34 -23.70
N ALA A 68 -14.94 15.23 -23.26
CA ALA A 68 -14.50 13.89 -23.65
C ALA A 68 -14.59 13.68 -25.16
N PHE A 69 -15.71 14.06 -25.77
CA PHE A 69 -15.91 13.95 -27.21
C PHE A 69 -15.02 14.91 -28.00
N GLU A 70 -14.82 16.15 -27.56
CA GLU A 70 -13.89 17.09 -28.21
C GLU A 70 -12.44 16.56 -28.20
N ALA A 71 -12.02 15.94 -27.09
CA ALA A 71 -10.71 15.32 -26.99
C ALA A 71 -10.56 14.12 -27.96
N LEU A 72 -11.58 13.27 -28.04
CA LEU A 72 -11.61 12.13 -28.97
C LEU A 72 -11.64 12.57 -30.43
N GLU A 73 -12.38 13.62 -30.76
CA GLU A 73 -12.40 14.20 -32.11
C GLU A 73 -11.05 14.80 -32.50
N LYS A 74 -10.38 15.52 -31.59
CA LYS A 74 -9.02 16.01 -31.83
C LYS A 74 -8.02 14.88 -32.04
N GLU A 75 -8.14 13.81 -31.27
CA GLU A 75 -7.29 12.61 -31.43
C GLU A 75 -7.57 11.92 -32.77
N LYS A 76 -8.84 11.80 -33.16
CA LYS A 76 -9.24 11.29 -34.47
C LYS A 76 -8.76 12.19 -35.60
N ASP A 77 -8.90 13.50 -35.50
CA ASP A 77 -8.43 14.46 -36.50
C ASP A 77 -6.91 14.42 -36.63
N PHE A 78 -6.20 14.29 -35.50
CA PHE A 78 -4.76 14.06 -35.49
C PHE A 78 -4.38 12.77 -36.24
N LEU A 79 -5.09 11.67 -36.00
CA LEU A 79 -4.91 10.43 -36.75
C LEU A 79 -5.32 10.58 -38.24
N GLN A 80 -6.35 11.38 -38.54
CA GLN A 80 -6.81 11.58 -39.90
C GLN A 80 -5.89 12.50 -40.69
N VAL A 81 -5.18 13.44 -40.06
CA VAL A 81 -4.09 14.21 -40.67
C VAL A 81 -2.95 13.27 -41.06
N ILE A 82 -2.61 12.30 -40.20
CA ILE A 82 -1.61 11.26 -40.51
C ILE A 82 -2.10 10.33 -41.66
N VAL A 83 -3.41 10.04 -41.74
CA VAL A 83 -3.98 9.14 -42.76
C VAL A 83 -4.23 9.86 -44.10
N LYS A 84 -4.66 11.12 -44.11
CA LYS A 84 -4.98 11.91 -45.32
C LYS A 84 -3.76 12.27 -46.17
N GLU A 85 -2.54 12.10 -45.66
CA GLU A 85 -1.32 12.15 -46.50
C GLU A 85 -1.21 10.95 -47.47
N ASN A 86 -2.10 9.94 -47.40
CA ASN A 86 -2.03 8.75 -48.26
C ASN A 86 -3.01 8.70 -49.46
N ASP A 87 -3.96 9.64 -49.62
CA ASP A 87 -5.04 9.50 -50.63
C ASP A 87 -4.93 10.44 -51.86
N GLN A 88 -3.89 11.26 -51.97
CA GLN A 88 -3.60 12.01 -53.20
C GLN A 88 -2.28 11.55 -53.81
N GLN A 89 -2.36 10.68 -54.83
CA GLN A 89 -1.29 10.30 -55.77
C GLN A 89 0.12 10.45 -55.18
N LEU A 90 0.53 9.49 -54.35
CA LEU A 90 1.90 9.40 -53.90
C LEU A 90 2.82 9.26 -55.13
N PRO A 91 3.78 10.17 -55.38
CA PRO A 91 4.99 9.72 -56.07
C PRO A 91 5.51 8.56 -55.21
N ALA A 92 5.97 7.47 -55.84
CA ALA A 92 6.46 6.29 -55.11
C ALA A 92 7.67 6.67 -54.24
N ASP A 93 7.42 7.19 -53.04
CA ASP A 93 8.45 7.67 -52.14
C ASP A 93 8.85 6.49 -51.28
N GLN A 94 9.98 5.88 -51.65
CA GLN A 94 10.48 4.62 -51.11
C GLN A 94 10.78 4.66 -49.60
N GLN A 95 10.67 5.83 -48.98
CA GLN A 95 11.02 6.10 -47.58
C GLN A 95 9.85 5.88 -46.60
N VAL A 96 8.60 5.99 -47.04
CA VAL A 96 7.42 5.81 -46.16
C VAL A 96 7.29 4.38 -45.61
N PRO A 97 7.50 3.31 -46.40
CA PRO A 97 7.51 1.94 -45.87
C PRO A 97 8.62 1.71 -44.84
N GLN A 98 9.75 2.40 -44.95
CA GLN A 98 10.87 2.30 -44.02
C GLN A 98 10.51 2.98 -42.68
N LEU A 99 9.95 4.18 -42.72
CA LEU A 99 9.47 4.87 -41.52
C LEU A 99 8.39 4.07 -40.77
N ILE A 100 7.46 3.43 -41.49
CA ILE A 100 6.45 2.56 -40.87
C ILE A 100 7.09 1.33 -40.22
N GLN A 101 8.13 0.77 -40.81
CA GLN A 101 8.86 -0.34 -40.18
C GLN A 101 9.65 0.11 -38.95
N GLU A 102 10.27 1.28 -38.98
CA GLU A 102 10.96 1.89 -37.84
C GLU A 102 9.98 2.17 -36.69
N LEU A 103 8.83 2.79 -36.97
CA LEU A 103 7.78 3.03 -35.97
C LEU A 103 7.23 1.72 -35.38
N ARG A 104 7.02 0.69 -36.19
CA ARG A 104 6.61 -0.64 -35.69
C ARG A 104 7.67 -1.26 -34.80
N HIS A 105 8.94 -1.09 -35.15
CA HIS A 105 10.05 -1.56 -34.34
C HIS A 105 10.10 -0.83 -33.00
N GLU A 106 9.97 0.50 -33.01
CA GLU A 106 9.97 1.34 -31.81
C GLU A 106 8.77 1.05 -30.91
N ILE A 107 7.57 0.86 -31.47
CA ILE A 107 6.38 0.42 -30.71
C ILE A 107 6.60 -0.96 -30.06
N ASN A 108 7.27 -1.89 -30.75
CA ASN A 108 7.57 -3.19 -30.19
C ASN A 108 8.62 -3.10 -29.06
N GLN A 109 9.67 -2.29 -29.24
CA GLN A 109 10.64 -2.01 -28.18
C GLN A 109 9.96 -1.39 -26.94
N MET A 110 9.10 -0.39 -27.13
CA MET A 110 8.34 0.21 -26.03
C MET A 110 7.44 -0.81 -25.31
N ARG A 111 6.87 -1.79 -26.03
CA ARG A 111 6.08 -2.86 -25.42
C ARG A 111 6.94 -3.80 -24.58
N GLU A 112 8.14 -4.14 -25.05
CA GLU A 112 9.12 -4.95 -24.32
C GLU A 112 9.61 -4.21 -23.06
N GLU A 113 9.96 -2.93 -23.18
CA GLU A 113 10.33 -2.07 -22.04
C GLU A 113 9.20 -2.00 -21.02
N ARG A 114 7.95 -1.84 -21.46
CA ARG A 114 6.79 -1.83 -20.56
C ARG A 114 6.62 -3.16 -19.83
N GLN A 115 6.85 -4.29 -20.51
CA GLN A 115 6.81 -5.61 -19.86
C GLN A 115 7.92 -5.76 -18.82
N MET A 116 9.14 -5.33 -19.14
CA MET A 116 10.27 -5.36 -18.21
C MET A 116 9.99 -4.46 -16.99
N LEU A 117 9.50 -3.25 -17.20
CA LEU A 117 9.09 -2.35 -16.12
C LEU A 117 8.03 -2.98 -15.23
N GLY A 118 7.05 -3.69 -15.81
CA GLY A 118 6.05 -4.44 -15.03
C GLY A 118 6.67 -5.50 -14.12
N GLN A 119 7.69 -6.22 -14.60
CA GLN A 119 8.44 -7.18 -13.80
C GLN A 119 9.25 -6.50 -12.70
N MET A 120 9.94 -5.39 -13.01
CA MET A 120 10.69 -4.61 -12.02
C MET A 120 9.79 -4.06 -10.91
N VAL A 121 8.61 -3.54 -11.27
CA VAL A 121 7.61 -3.05 -10.31
C VAL A 121 7.16 -4.18 -9.40
N SER A 122 6.93 -5.38 -9.95
CA SER A 122 6.55 -6.55 -9.16
C SER A 122 7.66 -6.96 -8.18
N GLN A 123 8.92 -6.91 -8.61
CA GLN A 123 10.08 -7.18 -7.75
C GLN A 123 10.22 -6.14 -6.63
N VAL A 124 10.00 -4.86 -6.92
CA VAL A 124 10.02 -3.79 -5.91
C VAL A 124 8.93 -4.00 -4.86
N HIS A 125 7.72 -4.41 -5.27
CA HIS A 125 6.64 -4.72 -4.32
C HIS A 125 7.00 -5.90 -3.42
N GLN A 126 7.62 -6.96 -3.97
CA GLN A 126 8.11 -8.08 -3.17
C GLN A 126 9.15 -7.64 -2.14
N GLN A 127 10.14 -6.86 -2.58
CA GLN A 127 11.16 -6.30 -1.69
C GLN A 127 10.56 -5.41 -0.59
N GLN A 128 9.53 -4.63 -0.92
CA GLN A 128 8.85 -3.79 0.06
C GLN A 128 8.12 -4.61 1.13
N GLU A 129 7.47 -5.71 0.76
CA GLU A 129 6.83 -6.63 1.71
C GLU A 129 7.85 -7.37 2.58
N GLU A 130 8.96 -7.84 1.99
CA GLU A 130 10.07 -8.44 2.75
C GLU A 130 10.66 -7.46 3.77
N LEU A 131 10.87 -6.21 3.37
CA LEU A 131 11.43 -5.17 4.24
C LEU A 131 10.46 -4.81 5.37
N LYS A 132 9.16 -4.80 5.11
CA LYS A 132 8.11 -4.62 6.12
C LYS A 132 8.09 -5.78 7.11
N ALA A 133 8.21 -7.02 6.64
CA ALA A 133 8.30 -8.20 7.49
C ALA A 133 9.55 -8.16 8.37
N LEU A 134 10.71 -7.80 7.81
CA LEU A 134 11.95 -7.64 8.56
C LEU A 134 11.83 -6.54 9.63
N HIS A 135 11.22 -5.41 9.29
CA HIS A 135 10.97 -4.33 10.24
C HIS A 135 10.09 -4.80 11.41
N GLN A 136 9.02 -5.56 11.14
CA GLN A 136 8.19 -6.16 12.20
C GLN A 136 8.97 -7.13 13.08
N GLN A 137 9.85 -7.96 12.51
CA GLN A 137 10.71 -8.86 13.27
C GLN A 137 11.66 -8.10 14.20
N LEU A 138 12.35 -7.08 13.67
CA LEU A 138 13.25 -6.23 14.47
C LEU A 138 12.50 -5.50 15.58
N HIS A 139 11.31 -4.98 15.29
CA HIS A 139 10.48 -4.32 16.28
C HIS A 139 10.08 -5.26 17.41
N THR A 140 9.62 -6.47 17.08
CA THR A 140 9.26 -7.50 18.06
C THR A 140 10.46 -7.93 18.91
N GLN A 141 11.63 -8.05 18.28
CA GLN A 141 12.86 -8.40 18.99
C GLN A 141 13.29 -7.28 19.94
N LEU A 142 13.22 -6.02 19.51
CA LEU A 142 13.49 -4.85 20.37
C LEU A 142 12.52 -4.78 21.56
N GLU A 143 11.22 -4.98 21.34
CA GLU A 143 10.25 -5.04 22.44
C GLU A 143 10.58 -6.15 23.45
N THR A 144 10.96 -7.33 22.96
CA THR A 144 11.32 -8.47 23.80
C THR A 144 12.58 -8.19 24.62
N SER A 145 13.60 -7.59 24.00
CA SER A 145 14.82 -7.15 24.69
C SER A 145 14.53 -6.06 25.71
N ASN A 146 13.66 -5.09 25.39
CA ASN A 146 13.29 -4.03 26.33
C ASN A 146 12.57 -4.59 27.56
N LYS A 147 11.60 -5.49 27.36
CA LYS A 147 10.92 -6.20 28.47
C LYS A 147 11.90 -6.99 29.34
N SER A 148 12.91 -7.60 28.72
CA SER A 148 13.96 -8.34 29.45
C SER A 148 14.86 -7.41 30.25
N LEU A 149 15.21 -6.23 29.72
CA LEU A 149 15.97 -5.22 30.46
C LEU A 149 15.17 -4.64 31.63
N GLU A 150 13.88 -4.37 31.46
CA GLU A 150 12.99 -3.95 32.54
C GLU A 150 12.90 -5.02 33.65
N ALA A 151 12.77 -6.30 33.27
CA ALA A 151 12.75 -7.41 34.21
C ALA A 151 14.08 -7.53 34.98
N LEU A 152 15.22 -7.42 34.29
CA LEU A 152 16.55 -7.42 34.93
C LEU A 152 16.72 -6.24 35.89
N THR A 153 16.28 -5.05 35.49
CA THR A 153 16.35 -3.84 36.33
C THR A 153 15.50 -4.01 37.59
N THR A 154 14.29 -4.56 37.44
CA THR A 154 13.39 -4.84 38.57
C THR A 154 13.98 -5.91 39.51
N ALA A 155 14.54 -6.99 38.95
CA ALA A 155 15.21 -8.02 39.74
C ALA A 155 16.42 -7.47 40.50
N GLN A 156 17.20 -6.59 39.88
CA GLN A 156 18.34 -5.93 40.52
C GLN A 156 17.92 -4.99 41.64
N GLN A 157 16.83 -4.23 41.47
CA GLN A 157 16.24 -3.40 42.53
C GLN A 157 15.79 -4.27 43.71
N GLN A 158 15.04 -5.33 43.45
CA GLN A 158 14.60 -6.27 44.48
C GLN A 158 15.77 -6.92 45.22
N GLN A 159 16.83 -7.31 44.51
CA GLN A 159 18.03 -7.87 45.12
C GLN A 159 18.74 -6.84 46.01
N THR A 160 18.82 -5.59 45.58
CA THR A 160 19.43 -4.49 46.35
C THR A 160 18.65 -4.22 47.63
N GLU A 161 17.31 -4.19 47.55
CA GLU A 161 16.44 -4.05 48.74
C GLU A 161 16.55 -5.23 49.70
N GLN A 162 16.70 -6.45 49.18
CA GLN A 162 16.92 -7.63 50.02
C GLN A 162 18.27 -7.55 50.73
N LEU A 163 19.34 -7.19 50.02
CA LEU A 163 20.67 -7.02 50.60
C LEU A 163 20.68 -5.95 51.69
N SER A 164 20.00 -4.81 51.47
CA SER A 164 19.90 -3.75 52.49
C SER A 164 19.17 -4.24 53.74
N LYS A 165 18.04 -4.94 53.59
CA LYS A 165 17.31 -5.54 54.72
C LYS A 165 18.14 -6.58 55.47
N THR A 166 18.86 -7.44 54.74
CA THR A 166 19.77 -8.42 55.37
C THR A 166 20.88 -7.72 56.14
N GLN A 167 21.46 -6.66 55.57
CA GLN A 167 22.50 -5.89 56.24
C GLN A 167 22.00 -5.19 57.51
N GLU A 168 20.83 -4.55 57.48
CA GLU A 168 20.18 -4.01 58.67
C GLU A 168 19.95 -5.09 59.74
N THR A 169 19.50 -6.28 59.33
CA THR A 169 19.29 -7.40 60.26
C THR A 169 20.60 -7.85 60.91
N ILE A 170 21.67 -7.99 60.13
CA ILE A 170 23.00 -8.35 60.64
C ILE A 170 23.51 -7.29 61.61
N GLU A 171 23.41 -6.00 61.28
CA GLU A 171 23.84 -4.92 62.16
C GLU A 171 23.07 -4.93 63.48
N THR A 172 21.77 -5.18 63.44
CA THR A 172 20.91 -5.25 64.63
C THR A 172 21.33 -6.43 65.52
N GLN A 173 21.48 -7.63 64.94
CA GLN A 173 21.95 -8.81 65.68
C GLN A 173 23.36 -8.62 66.25
N THR A 174 24.25 -7.96 65.51
CA THR A 174 25.63 -7.71 65.97
C THR A 174 25.64 -6.78 67.18
N LYS A 175 24.79 -5.74 67.19
CA LYS A 175 24.61 -4.85 68.36
C LYS A 175 24.03 -5.61 69.55
N GLU A 176 22.99 -6.42 69.35
CA GLU A 176 22.39 -7.24 70.41
C GLU A 176 23.41 -8.21 71.03
N HIS A 177 24.22 -8.87 70.21
CA HIS A 177 25.29 -9.75 70.67
C HIS A 177 26.39 -9.00 71.44
N GLN A 178 26.75 -7.78 71.02
CA GLN A 178 27.71 -6.94 71.75
C GLN A 178 27.14 -6.52 73.11
N GLU A 179 25.89 -6.08 73.18
CA GLU A 179 25.23 -5.71 74.44
C GLU A 179 25.10 -6.90 75.40
N LEU A 180 24.77 -8.09 74.89
CA LEU A 180 24.77 -9.33 75.66
C LEU A 180 26.16 -9.67 76.21
N ALA A 181 27.20 -9.58 75.37
CA ALA A 181 28.58 -9.83 75.79
C ALA A 181 29.04 -8.84 76.87
N GLU A 182 28.73 -7.56 76.73
CA GLU A 182 29.02 -6.54 77.75
C GLU A 182 28.27 -6.80 79.07
N THR A 183 27.01 -7.24 78.98
CA THR A 183 26.18 -7.53 80.15
C THR A 183 26.72 -8.74 80.90
N ILE A 184 27.11 -9.80 80.19
CA ILE A 184 27.80 -10.97 80.76
C ILE A 184 29.10 -10.53 81.43
N HIS A 185 29.94 -9.76 80.74
CA HIS A 185 31.22 -9.30 81.27
C HIS A 185 31.05 -8.41 82.52
N ARG A 186 30.03 -7.53 82.55
CA ARG A 186 29.68 -6.73 83.73
C ARG A 186 29.22 -7.60 84.89
N ASN A 187 28.39 -8.61 84.63
CA ASN A 187 27.89 -9.52 85.67
C ASN A 187 29.00 -10.42 86.24
N GLU A 188 29.93 -10.87 85.40
CA GLU A 188 31.13 -11.60 85.86
C GLU A 188 32.02 -10.72 86.74
N LYS A 189 32.29 -9.47 86.33
CA LYS A 189 33.04 -8.51 87.16
C LYS A 189 32.35 -8.28 88.50
N LYS A 190 31.03 -8.05 88.52
CA LYS A 190 30.26 -7.90 89.77
C LYS A 190 30.36 -9.16 90.65
N GLY A 191 30.16 -10.34 90.09
CA GLY A 191 30.28 -11.61 90.82
C GLY A 191 31.70 -11.93 91.28
N PHE A 192 32.72 -11.40 90.61
CA PHE A 192 34.12 -11.48 91.03
C PHE A 192 34.39 -10.54 92.21
N PHE A 193 33.99 -9.26 92.11
CA PHE A 193 34.14 -8.30 93.20
C PHE A 193 33.38 -8.72 94.47
N GLN A 194 32.18 -9.29 94.32
CA GLN A 194 31.42 -9.81 95.44
C GLN A 194 32.12 -10.99 96.13
N ARG A 195 32.81 -11.85 95.37
CA ARG A 195 33.62 -12.95 95.93
C ARG A 195 34.91 -12.49 96.62
N LEU A 196 35.47 -11.34 96.21
CA LEU A 196 36.70 -10.79 96.80
C LEU A 196 36.47 -9.90 98.02
N PHE A 197 35.35 -9.19 98.09
CA PHE A 197 35.13 -8.12 99.09
C PHE A 197 33.78 -8.20 99.81
N GLY A 198 32.88 -9.10 99.43
CA GLY A 198 31.57 -9.28 100.06
C GLY A 198 31.56 -10.43 101.05
N GLY A 199 32.10 -10.20 102.25
CA GLY A 199 31.93 -11.02 103.45
C GLY A 199 31.24 -10.20 104.52
#